data_AF-A0A3C0VRR6-F1
#
_entry.id   AF-A0A3C0VRR6-F1
#
_cell.length_a   1.000
_cell.length_b   1.000
_cell.length_c   1.000
_cell.angle_alpha   90.00
_cell.angle_beta   90.00
_cell.angle_gamma   90.00
#
_symmetry.space_group_name_H-M   'P 1'
#
loop_
_entity.id
_entity.type
_entity.pdbx_description
1 polymer ?
#
loop_
_entity_poly.entity_id
_entity_poly.type
_entity_poly.pdbx_seq_one_letter_code
_entity_poly.pdbx_strand_id
1 'polypeptide(L)'
;MIEIQYDSTNLESFSFSFVKSDYIPPSFNIKFPDHPELEFYKAIMDKHPKVLYVSTEKEDYSTYYNYSIDGKMFTIVCDEDYDYVYFLTAQKDRKAISEYICNIIERHHAQSHYDI
;
A
#
# COMPACT_ATOMS: atom_id res chain seq x y z
N MET A 1 -3.13 -11.22 10.55
CA MET A 1 -4.41 -10.55 10.26
C MET A 1 -4.09 -9.09 10.12
N ILE A 2 -4.37 -8.51 8.95
CA ILE A 2 -4.17 -7.08 8.70
C ILE A 2 -5.29 -6.30 9.38
N GLU A 3 -4.96 -5.26 10.15
CA GLU A 3 -5.93 -4.29 10.64
C GLU A 3 -5.95 -3.07 9.72
N ILE A 4 -7.12 -2.74 9.17
CA ILE A 4 -7.31 -1.55 8.34
C ILE A 4 -7.67 -0.39 9.25
N GLN A 5 -6.81 0.64 9.27
CA GLN A 5 -7.07 1.88 9.98
C GLN A 5 -7.58 2.92 8.99
N TYR A 6 -8.74 3.50 9.30
CA TYR A 6 -9.30 4.58 8.51
C TYR A 6 -8.99 5.90 9.18
N ASP A 7 -8.59 6.90 8.39
CA ASP A 7 -8.54 8.26 8.92
C ASP A 7 -9.99 8.71 9.19
N SER A 8 -10.23 9.09 10.45
CA SER A 8 -11.53 9.56 10.92
C SER A 8 -11.86 10.98 10.46
N THR A 9 -10.84 11.74 10.06
CA THR A 9 -10.92 13.11 9.57
C THR A 9 -10.89 13.18 8.04
N ASN A 10 -10.12 12.30 7.40
CA ASN A 10 -10.12 12.12 5.95
C ASN A 10 -10.82 10.81 5.55
N LEU A 11 -12.08 10.90 5.12
CA LEU A 11 -12.91 9.75 4.77
C LEU A 11 -12.47 9.04 3.48
N GLU A 12 -11.44 9.51 2.79
CA GLU A 12 -10.84 8.91 1.60
C GLU A 12 -9.55 8.14 1.93
N SER A 13 -8.93 8.44 3.06
CA SER A 13 -7.70 7.78 3.49
C SER A 13 -7.94 6.50 4.26
N PHE A 14 -7.03 5.56 4.08
CA PHE A 14 -6.87 4.39 4.92
C PHE A 14 -5.41 3.94 4.92
N SER A 15 -5.02 3.22 5.93
CA SER A 15 -3.71 2.59 6.05
C SER A 15 -3.88 1.21 6.66
N PHE A 16 -2.79 0.47 6.68
CA PHE A 16 -2.75 -0.84 7.29
C PHE A 16 -1.83 -0.79 8.50
N SER A 17 -2.32 -1.32 9.61
CA SER A 17 -1.51 -1.61 10.77
C SER A 17 -1.16 -3.10 10.75
N PHE A 18 0.09 -3.35 10.40
CA PHE A 18 0.79 -4.60 10.68
C PHE A 18 1.74 -4.21 11.81
N VAL A 19 1.88 -5.00 12.86
CA VAL A 19 2.99 -4.79 13.80
C VAL A 19 4.28 -4.87 12.96
N LYS A 20 4.92 -3.72 12.68
CA LYS A 20 5.62 -3.30 11.42
C LYS A 20 6.51 -4.28 10.62
N SER A 21 6.85 -5.46 11.10
CA SER A 21 7.84 -6.36 10.49
C SER A 21 7.31 -7.57 9.74
N ASP A 22 6.16 -8.12 10.14
CA ASP A 22 5.93 -9.56 9.88
C ASP A 22 5.61 -9.87 8.40
N TYR A 23 5.06 -8.91 7.65
CA TYR A 23 4.69 -9.10 6.25
C TYR A 23 5.75 -8.58 5.27
N ILE A 24 6.69 -7.75 5.74
CA ILE A 24 7.71 -7.11 4.90
C ILE A 24 8.99 -7.95 4.99
N PRO A 25 9.46 -8.56 3.89
CA PRO A 25 10.68 -9.33 3.91
C PRO A 25 11.86 -8.48 4.42
N PRO A 26 12.74 -9.01 5.29
CA PRO A 26 13.87 -8.25 5.85
C PRO A 26 14.79 -7.62 4.80
N SER A 27 14.82 -8.19 3.59
CA SER A 27 15.58 -7.64 2.46
C SER A 27 15.11 -6.25 2.02
N PHE A 28 13.83 -5.91 2.21
CA PHE A 28 13.33 -4.56 1.94
C PHE A 28 13.90 -3.56 2.94
N ASN A 29 13.92 -3.89 4.23
CA ASN A 29 14.52 -3.03 5.26
C ASN A 29 16.02 -2.77 5.02
N ILE A 30 16.73 -3.74 4.46
CA ILE A 30 18.16 -3.61 4.14
C ILE A 30 18.38 -2.76 2.88
N LYS A 31 17.56 -2.98 1.85
CA LYS A 31 17.73 -2.34 0.54
C LYS A 31 17.14 -0.93 0.47
N PHE A 32 16.08 -0.68 1.23
CA PHE A 32 15.29 0.54 1.23
C PHE A 32 15.06 1.00 2.67
N PRO A 33 16.09 1.51 3.35
CA PRO A 33 16.02 1.81 4.79
C PRO A 33 15.07 2.95 5.14
N ASP A 34 14.83 3.88 4.21
CA ASP A 34 14.01 5.08 4.47
C ASP A 34 12.51 4.75 4.41
N HIS A 35 12.06 4.00 3.40
CA HIS A 35 10.65 3.63 3.23
C HIS A 35 10.49 2.18 2.72
N PRO A 36 10.81 1.17 3.54
CA PRO A 36 10.67 -0.23 3.15
C PRO A 36 9.21 -0.63 2.89
N GLU A 37 8.26 -0.04 3.61
CA GLU A 37 6.82 -0.22 3.42
C GLU A 37 6.38 0.22 2.01
N LEU A 38 6.80 1.41 1.57
CA LEU A 38 6.46 1.95 0.25
C LEU A 38 6.94 1.01 -0.87
N GLU A 39 8.21 0.64 -0.82
CA GLU A 39 8.81 -0.21 -1.85
C GLU A 39 8.21 -1.61 -1.84
N PHE A 40 7.84 -2.13 -0.67
CA PHE A 40 7.12 -3.39 -0.55
C PHE A 40 5.73 -3.31 -1.21
N TYR A 41 4.94 -2.29 -0.91
CA TYR A 41 3.62 -2.15 -1.53
C TYR A 41 3.71 -1.98 -3.04
N LYS A 42 4.62 -1.14 -3.54
CA LYS A 42 4.88 -0.99 -4.98
C LYS A 42 5.24 -2.32 -5.62
N ALA A 43 6.19 -3.06 -5.03
CA ALA A 43 6.61 -4.36 -5.57
C ALA A 43 5.47 -5.39 -5.65
N ILE A 44 4.52 -5.35 -4.72
CA ILE A 44 3.32 -6.19 -4.74
C ILE A 44 2.33 -5.72 -5.80
N MET A 45 2.04 -4.41 -5.84
CA MET A 45 1.08 -3.82 -6.78
C MET A 45 1.54 -3.99 -8.22
N ASP A 46 2.80 -3.68 -8.51
CA ASP A 46 3.37 -3.71 -9.86
C ASP A 46 3.42 -5.13 -10.46
N LYS A 47 3.40 -6.16 -9.61
CA LYS A 47 3.36 -7.57 -10.04
C LYS A 47 1.94 -8.12 -10.16
N HIS A 48 0.93 -7.44 -9.63
CA HIS A 48 -0.42 -7.98 -9.56
C HIS A 48 -1.17 -7.75 -10.91
N PRO A 49 -1.71 -8.80 -11.56
CA PRO A 49 -2.19 -8.72 -12.95
C PRO A 49 -3.41 -7.81 -13.17
N LYS A 50 -4.14 -7.46 -12.10
CA LYS A 50 -5.31 -6.56 -12.14
C LYS A 50 -5.01 -5.13 -11.71
N VAL A 51 -3.80 -4.89 -11.20
CA VAL A 51 -3.38 -3.57 -10.75
C VAL A 51 -2.62 -2.92 -11.90
N LEU A 52 -3.00 -1.70 -12.23
CA LEU A 52 -2.36 -0.91 -13.28
C LEU A 52 -1.77 0.35 -12.66
N TYR A 53 -0.48 0.56 -12.85
CA TYR A 53 0.15 1.84 -12.52
C TYR A 53 -0.30 2.91 -13.51
N VAL A 54 -0.58 4.11 -12.99
CA VAL A 54 -1.15 5.23 -13.76
C VAL A 54 -0.17 6.40 -13.83
N SER A 55 0.23 6.96 -12.68
CA SER A 55 1.12 8.13 -12.63
C SER A 55 1.85 8.23 -11.30
N THR A 56 2.89 9.06 -11.28
CA THR A 56 3.48 9.58 -10.04
C THR A 56 3.32 11.09 -10.05
N GLU A 57 2.80 11.64 -8.96
CA GLU A 57 2.65 13.06 -8.72
C GLU A 57 3.42 13.42 -7.46
N LYS A 58 4.14 14.55 -7.49
CA LYS A 58 4.91 15.04 -6.34
C LYS A 58 4.33 16.38 -5.92
N GLU A 59 3.92 16.46 -4.66
CA GLU A 59 3.59 17.71 -3.98
C GLU A 59 4.60 17.94 -2.85
N ASP A 60 4.69 19.17 -2.36
CA ASP A 60 5.81 19.70 -1.57
C ASP A 60 6.48 18.70 -0.60
N TYR A 61 5.69 17.92 0.15
CA TYR A 61 6.16 16.95 1.15
C TYR A 61 5.56 15.54 0.97
N SER A 62 5.00 15.24 -0.19
CA SER A 62 4.36 13.95 -0.43
C SER A 62 4.54 13.48 -1.87
N THR A 63 4.81 12.19 -2.02
CA THR A 63 4.81 11.54 -3.33
C THR A 63 3.61 10.60 -3.45
N TYR A 64 2.82 10.81 -4.48
CA TYR A 64 1.57 10.10 -4.77
C TYR A 64 1.81 9.13 -5.93
N TYR A 65 1.70 7.84 -5.66
CA TYR A 65 1.80 6.78 -6.66
C TYR A 65 0.40 6.30 -7.01
N ASN A 66 -0.10 6.70 -8.16
CA ASN A 66 -1.49 6.47 -8.59
C ASN A 66 -1.62 5.14 -9.33
N TYR A 67 -2.63 4.38 -8.95
CA TYR A 67 -2.93 3.05 -9.46
C TYR A 67 -4.42 2.88 -9.76
N SER A 68 -4.75 1.85 -10.54
CA SER A 68 -6.12 1.42 -10.82
C SER A 68 -6.29 -0.08 -10.60
N ILE A 69 -7.42 -0.51 -10.03
CA ILE A 69 -7.83 -1.91 -9.94
C ILE A 69 -9.26 -2.05 -10.43
N ASP A 70 -9.47 -2.85 -11.47
CA ASP A 70 -10.79 -3.07 -12.09
C ASP A 70 -11.53 -1.74 -12.37
N GLY A 71 -10.79 -0.71 -12.82
CA GLY A 71 -11.31 0.62 -13.17
C GLY A 71 -11.53 1.59 -11.99
N LYS A 72 -11.23 1.18 -10.75
CA LYS A 72 -11.27 2.06 -9.56
C LYS A 72 -9.87 2.57 -9.24
N MET A 73 -9.77 3.86 -8.94
CA MET A 73 -8.49 4.49 -8.62
C MET A 73 -8.15 4.36 -7.14
N PHE A 74 -6.87 4.14 -6.85
CA PHE A 74 -6.31 4.28 -5.52
C PHE A 74 -4.88 4.81 -5.63
N THR A 75 -4.38 5.39 -4.55
CA THR A 75 -3.06 6.01 -4.52
C THR A 75 -2.31 5.51 -3.31
N ILE A 76 -1.03 5.17 -3.47
CA ILE A 76 -0.10 5.00 -2.36
C ILE A 76 0.54 6.36 -2.13
N VAL A 77 0.40 6.92 -0.94
CA VAL A 77 0.99 8.20 -0.57
C VAL A 77 2.16 7.91 0.35
N CYS A 78 3.33 8.43 -0.02
CA CYS A 78 4.48 8.53 0.86
C CYS A 78 4.55 9.97 1.36
N ASP A 79 4.19 10.18 2.60
CA ASP A 79 4.25 11.46 3.28
C ASP A 79 5.60 11.58 3.99
N GLU A 80 6.46 12.42 3.42
CA GLU A 80 7.85 12.61 3.85
C GLU A 80 7.91 13.38 5.19
N ASP A 81 6.91 14.21 5.51
CA ASP A 81 6.87 15.01 6.75
C ASP A 81 6.56 14.15 7.98
N TYR A 82 5.66 13.18 7.82
CA TYR A 82 5.21 12.31 8.90
C TYR A 82 5.88 10.94 8.90
N ASP A 83 6.80 10.69 7.96
CA ASP A 83 7.44 9.39 7.71
C ASP A 83 6.41 8.25 7.67
N TYR A 84 5.36 8.49 6.86
CA TYR A 84 4.17 7.65 6.86
C TYR A 84 3.72 7.28 5.45
N VAL A 85 3.35 6.02 5.27
CA VAL A 85 2.80 5.50 4.02
C VAL A 85 1.35 5.12 4.25
N TYR A 86 0.46 5.69 3.45
CA TYR A 86 -0.98 5.42 3.50
C TYR A 86 -1.58 5.36 2.11
N PHE A 87 -2.87 5.06 2.03
CA PHE A 87 -3.59 4.88 0.79
C PHE A 87 -4.75 5.87 0.70
N LEU A 88 -4.97 6.42 -0.49
CA LEU A 88 -6.14 7.23 -0.83
C LEU A 88 -7.00 6.52 -1.86
N THR A 89 -8.30 6.74 -1.80
CA THR A 89 -9.28 6.27 -2.79
C THR A 89 -10.59 7.02 -2.59
N ALA A 90 -11.44 7.06 -3.61
CA ALA A 90 -12.78 7.63 -3.48
C ALA A 90 -13.55 6.98 -2.31
N GLN A 91 -14.21 7.79 -1.48
CA GLN A 91 -14.91 7.34 -0.27
C GLN A 91 -15.86 6.14 -0.54
N LYS A 92 -16.60 6.18 -1.66
CA LYS A 92 -17.55 5.12 -2.06
C LYS A 92 -16.88 3.76 -2.32
N ASP A 93 -15.60 3.78 -2.71
CA ASP A 93 -14.82 2.60 -3.10
C ASP A 93 -13.90 2.12 -1.97
N ARG A 94 -13.74 2.94 -0.92
CA ARG A 94 -12.74 2.76 0.15
C ARG A 94 -12.72 1.38 0.77
N LYS A 95 -13.88 0.85 1.17
CA LYS A 95 -13.97 -0.48 1.76
C LYS A 95 -13.56 -1.59 0.79
N ALA A 96 -14.04 -1.52 -0.45
CA ALA A 96 -13.76 -2.55 -1.45
C ALA A 96 -12.27 -2.55 -1.84
N ILE A 97 -11.68 -1.37 -2.01
CA ILE A 97 -10.26 -1.21 -2.33
C ILE A 97 -9.37 -1.65 -1.16
N SER A 98 -9.69 -1.23 0.07
CA SER A 98 -8.89 -1.60 1.24
C SER A 98 -8.89 -3.10 1.49
N GLU A 99 -10.05 -3.76 1.43
CA GLU A 99 -10.17 -5.21 1.53
C GLU A 99 -9.43 -5.92 0.39
N TYR A 100 -9.46 -5.38 -0.83
CA TYR A 100 -8.76 -5.98 -1.96
C TYR A 100 -7.24 -5.93 -1.78
N ILE A 101 -6.71 -4.77 -1.41
CA ILE A 101 -5.27 -4.58 -1.16
C ILE A 101 -4.80 -5.47 -0.01
N CYS A 102 -5.56 -5.54 1.10
CA CYS A 102 -5.28 -6.49 2.18
C CYS A 102 -5.14 -7.92 1.65
N ASN A 103 -6.10 -8.37 0.85
CA ASN A 103 -6.08 -9.72 0.28
C ASN A 103 -4.85 -9.95 -0.62
N ILE A 104 -4.40 -8.96 -1.39
CA ILE A 104 -3.18 -9.09 -2.19
C ILE A 104 -1.97 -9.31 -1.26
N ILE A 105 -1.85 -8.49 -0.22
CA ILE A 105 -0.71 -8.54 0.72
C ILE A 105 -0.69 -9.87 1.48
N GLU A 106 -1.83 -10.33 2.01
CA GLU A 106 -1.91 -11.61 2.73
C GLU A 106 -1.57 -12.80 1.83
N ARG A 107 -2.01 -12.79 0.56
CA ARG A 107 -1.68 -13.84 -0.40
C ARG A 107 -0.20 -13.87 -0.74
N HIS A 108 0.40 -12.69 -0.95
CA HIS A 108 1.84 -12.58 -1.21
C HIS A 108 2.64 -13.17 -0.04
N HIS A 109 2.27 -12.82 1.18
CA HIS A 109 2.92 -13.34 2.39
C HIS A 109 2.75 -14.86 2.56
N ALA A 110 1.56 -15.40 2.26
CA ALA A 110 1.36 -16.84 2.30
C ALA A 110 2.27 -17.55 1.28
N GLN A 111 2.35 -17.06 0.04
CA GLN A 111 3.16 -17.66 -1.01
C GLN A 111 4.66 -17.66 -0.67
N SER A 112 5.19 -16.57 -0.12
CA SER A 112 6.59 -16.50 0.29
C SER A 112 6.97 -17.49 1.40
N HIS A 113 6.00 -17.99 2.17
CA HIS A 113 6.21 -19.02 3.19
C HIS A 113 6.18 -20.45 2.63
N TYR A 114 5.62 -20.66 1.43
CA TYR A 114 5.52 -21.99 0.79
C TYR A 114 6.55 -22.23 -0.31
N ASP A 115 7.31 -21.22 -0.72
CA ASP A 115 8.44 -21.36 -1.66
C ASP A 115 9.74 -21.85 -0.97
N ILE A 116 9.64 -22.89 -0.13
CA ILE A 116 10.77 -23.60 0.52
C ILE A 116 10.92 -25.01 -0.08
#